data_AF-A0A7C4MJZ9-F1
#
_entry.id   AF-A0A7C4MJZ9-F1
#
_cell.length_a   1.000
_cell.length_b   1.000
_cell.length_c   1.000
_cell.angle_alpha   90.00
_cell.angle_beta   90.00
_cell.angle_gamma   90.00
#
_symmetry.space_group_name_H-M   'P 1'
#
loop_
_entity.id
_entity.type
_entity.pdbx_description
1 polymer ?
#
loop_
_entity_poly.entity_id
_entity_poly.type
_entity_poly.pdbx_seq_one_letter_code
_entity_poly.pdbx_strand_id
1 'polypeptide(L)'
;VLLLSVLFVVSFVYAERGNGSGNDNECTIDSDCGVDEICVAGECEDVRDSGNDECTTDTECAPGKICLNGECEDLDNENENESEDDVCVIDSDCGVDEICVAGECEDINDSNKDTDDTDDMNNNINNASDNKTRWIKDCIDDSVLRNMNELELKIKRVEKAGETVKMEELKNKMRELALKVREKTEECKRLRMLNRGALISEAAKLKEGGAAEIVDYYKTKLSEIYLEEDDVQRLEMLKALRSEIDKEIKTIMESKEKIRGDEIDELVEKIEVRSDKIRADDVEVDSENKSIIKEIGGKEVEIKVINGQVKIEVDGVEVDTGAITIENDTLFYNGVAIRTLPSDALVRYKLKVKEMKLEQEREKLVYKVKYEESRKIFGLFKAKAEREAEIDADDGNKLNDKGPWWQWMSTRDARADKDAETELEIGAETTE
;
A
#
# COMPACT_ATOMS: atom_id res chain seq x y z
N VAL A 1 22.09 53.35 -29.58
CA VAL A 1 23.50 53.76 -29.70
C VAL A 1 24.23 53.21 -28.49
N LEU A 2 25.13 52.25 -28.74
CA LEU A 2 26.13 51.61 -27.85
C LEU A 2 25.57 50.72 -26.71
N LEU A 3 25.53 49.38 -26.79
CA LEU A 3 26.57 48.31 -26.92
C LEU A 3 27.59 48.24 -25.76
N LEU A 4 27.50 47.14 -24.97
CA LEU A 4 28.57 46.40 -24.26
C LEU A 4 27.86 45.30 -23.41
N SER A 5 27.69 44.02 -23.78
CA SER A 5 28.60 42.92 -24.17
C SER A 5 29.68 42.57 -23.13
N VAL A 6 29.34 41.64 -22.21
CA VAL A 6 30.31 40.84 -21.44
C VAL A 6 29.97 39.37 -21.66
N LEU A 7 30.90 38.68 -22.33
CA LEU A 7 30.91 37.26 -22.65
C LEU A 7 31.31 36.44 -21.41
N PHE A 8 30.52 35.44 -21.04
CA PHE A 8 30.96 34.32 -20.21
C PHE A 8 31.40 33.18 -21.13
N VAL A 9 32.69 32.85 -21.06
CA VAL A 9 33.34 31.80 -21.83
C VAL A 9 32.97 30.44 -21.22
N VAL A 10 32.34 29.61 -22.04
CA VAL A 10 32.15 28.17 -21.80
C VAL A 10 33.47 27.49 -22.13
N SER A 11 34.13 26.92 -21.13
CA SER A 11 35.28 26.02 -21.35
C SER A 11 34.75 24.61 -21.60
N PHE A 12 34.67 24.23 -22.87
CA PHE A 12 34.65 22.84 -23.32
C PHE A 12 36.04 22.24 -23.10
N VAL A 13 36.14 21.21 -22.27
CA VAL A 13 37.30 20.31 -22.26
C VAL A 13 37.01 19.19 -23.25
N TYR A 14 37.78 19.20 -24.34
CA TYR A 14 37.89 18.08 -25.28
C TYR A 14 38.72 16.97 -24.63
N ALA A 15 38.15 15.78 -24.47
CA ALA A 15 38.92 14.56 -24.26
C ALA A 15 39.20 13.93 -25.63
N GLU A 16 40.48 13.82 -25.97
CA GLU A 16 40.96 13.18 -27.20
C GLU A 16 40.78 11.65 -27.10
N ARG A 17 40.18 11.08 -28.15
CA ARG A 17 40.08 9.64 -28.39
C ARG A 17 41.49 9.11 -28.73
N GLY A 18 42.18 8.55 -27.73
CA GLY A 18 43.42 7.81 -27.92
C GLY A 18 43.13 6.43 -28.49
N ASN A 19 43.48 6.23 -29.76
CA ASN A 19 43.55 4.92 -30.41
C ASN A 19 44.90 4.29 -30.05
N GLY A 20 44.91 3.35 -29.10
CA GLY A 20 46.11 2.67 -28.60
C GLY A 20 45.94 1.16 -28.64
N SER A 21 46.21 0.57 -29.79
CA SER A 21 46.51 -0.87 -29.91
C SER A 21 47.90 -1.10 -29.33
N GLY A 22 47.96 -1.87 -28.23
CA GLY A 22 49.19 -2.33 -27.60
C GLY A 22 48.81 -3.25 -26.46
N ASN A 23 48.97 -4.56 -26.67
CA ASN A 23 48.84 -5.57 -25.64
C ASN A 23 49.81 -5.25 -24.52
N ASP A 24 49.31 -5.00 -23.32
CA ASP A 24 49.94 -5.26 -22.03
C ASP A 24 48.78 -5.24 -21.02
N ASN A 25 48.50 -6.35 -20.31
CA ASN A 25 47.45 -6.48 -19.29
C ASN A 25 47.71 -5.60 -18.05
N GLU A 26 48.48 -4.52 -18.16
CA GLU A 26 48.81 -3.64 -17.04
C GLU A 26 47.79 -2.50 -16.90
N CYS A 27 47.28 -2.30 -15.68
CA CYS A 27 46.33 -1.26 -15.36
C CYS A 27 46.77 -0.45 -14.13
N THR A 28 46.29 0.78 -14.02
CA THR A 28 46.46 1.60 -12.80
C THR A 28 45.13 2.03 -12.18
N ILE A 29 44.06 2.04 -12.99
CA ILE A 29 42.68 2.33 -12.60
C ILE A 29 41.72 1.48 -13.46
N ASP A 30 40.49 1.26 -12.99
CA ASP A 30 39.51 0.39 -13.66
C ASP A 30 39.16 0.83 -15.09
N SER A 31 39.24 2.12 -15.40
CA SER A 31 39.00 2.62 -16.76
C SER A 31 40.08 2.24 -17.78
N ASP A 32 41.21 1.70 -17.30
CA ASP A 32 42.26 1.14 -18.16
C ASP A 32 41.87 -0.26 -18.67
N CYS A 33 40.88 -0.91 -18.03
CA CYS A 33 40.42 -2.26 -18.33
C CYS A 33 39.21 -2.30 -19.29
N GLY A 34 38.93 -3.49 -19.84
CA GLY A 34 37.78 -3.74 -20.70
C GLY A 34 36.45 -3.57 -19.97
N VAL A 35 35.36 -3.58 -20.74
CA VAL A 35 34.01 -3.63 -20.16
C VAL A 35 33.88 -4.95 -19.40
N ASP A 36 33.49 -4.88 -18.12
CA ASP A 36 33.38 -6.00 -17.16
C ASP A 36 34.68 -6.52 -16.51
N GLU A 37 35.76 -5.74 -16.55
CA GLU A 37 37.03 -6.00 -15.86
C GLU A 37 37.36 -4.89 -14.84
N ILE A 38 38.04 -5.23 -13.74
CA ILE A 38 38.56 -4.27 -12.75
C ILE A 38 40.07 -4.37 -12.59
N CYS A 39 40.72 -3.29 -12.18
CA CYS A 39 42.17 -3.26 -12.03
C CYS A 39 42.61 -3.79 -10.66
N VAL A 40 43.11 -5.02 -10.61
CA VAL A 40 43.56 -5.67 -9.37
C VAL A 40 45.06 -5.92 -9.44
N ALA A 41 45.81 -5.34 -8.50
CA ALA A 41 47.26 -5.51 -8.38
C ALA A 41 48.08 -5.16 -9.65
N GLY A 42 47.53 -4.32 -10.52
CA GLY A 42 48.15 -3.92 -11.77
C GLY A 42 47.80 -4.82 -12.95
N GLU A 43 46.88 -5.77 -12.79
CA GLU A 43 46.33 -6.59 -13.87
C GLU A 43 44.80 -6.43 -13.97
N CYS A 44 44.24 -6.44 -15.19
CA CYS A 44 42.79 -6.45 -15.39
C CYS A 44 42.24 -7.86 -15.13
N GLU A 45 41.32 -7.98 -14.18
CA GLU A 45 40.63 -9.24 -13.83
C GLU A 45 39.14 -9.13 -14.16
N ASP A 46 38.58 -10.18 -14.78
CA ASP A 46 37.14 -10.31 -15.04
C ASP A 46 36.37 -10.32 -13.70
N VAL A 47 35.33 -9.48 -13.59
CA VAL A 47 34.48 -9.38 -12.39
C VAL A 47 33.74 -10.70 -12.10
N ARG A 48 33.68 -11.61 -13.08
CA ARG A 48 32.94 -12.87 -13.01
C ARG A 48 33.66 -14.03 -12.30
N ASP A 49 34.95 -13.93 -11.99
CA ASP A 49 35.73 -15.11 -11.56
C ASP A 49 36.46 -14.95 -10.21
N SER A 50 36.13 -13.91 -9.42
CA SER A 50 36.56 -13.86 -8.02
C SER A 50 35.59 -14.64 -7.13
N GLY A 51 35.73 -15.97 -7.17
CA GLY A 51 34.93 -16.95 -6.43
C GLY A 51 35.11 -16.88 -4.91
N ASN A 52 34.56 -15.85 -4.28
CA ASN A 52 34.27 -15.86 -2.86
C ASN A 52 32.91 -15.21 -2.64
N ASP A 53 31.85 -16.00 -2.82
CA ASP A 53 30.45 -15.60 -2.65
C ASP A 53 30.09 -15.30 -1.18
N GLU A 54 31.04 -15.41 -0.25
CA GLU A 54 30.82 -15.11 1.17
C GLU A 54 30.86 -13.59 1.43
N CYS A 55 29.85 -13.07 2.13
CA CYS A 55 29.72 -11.65 2.46
C CYS A 55 29.28 -11.42 3.91
N THR A 56 29.55 -10.22 4.45
CA THR A 56 28.93 -9.75 5.70
C THR A 56 28.15 -8.44 5.53
N THR A 57 28.34 -7.77 4.39
CA THR A 57 27.68 -6.52 4.03
C THR A 57 27.50 -6.41 2.52
N ASP A 58 26.50 -5.66 2.04
CA ASP A 58 26.20 -5.49 0.60
C ASP A 58 27.36 -4.88 -0.20
N THR A 59 28.24 -4.11 0.44
CA THR A 59 29.41 -3.50 -0.21
C THR A 59 30.50 -4.50 -0.59
N GLU A 60 30.43 -5.72 -0.05
CA GLU A 60 31.33 -6.83 -0.41
C GLU A 60 30.84 -7.57 -1.66
N CYS A 61 29.60 -7.31 -2.11
CA CYS A 61 29.00 -7.93 -3.28
C CYS A 61 29.22 -7.10 -4.55
N ALA A 62 29.22 -7.77 -5.70
CA ALA A 62 29.30 -7.12 -7.00
C ALA A 62 28.11 -6.17 -7.23
N PRO A 63 28.26 -5.13 -8.07
CA PRO A 63 27.15 -4.24 -8.42
C PRO A 63 25.96 -5.04 -8.98
N GLY A 64 24.77 -4.89 -8.38
CA GLY A 64 23.58 -5.67 -8.72
C GLY A 64 23.25 -6.80 -7.74
N LYS A 65 24.15 -7.09 -6.78
CA LYS A 65 23.95 -8.10 -5.74
C LYS A 65 23.78 -7.49 -4.34
N ILE A 66 23.08 -8.20 -3.45
CA ILE A 66 22.95 -7.88 -2.01
C ILE A 66 23.41 -9.06 -1.15
N CYS A 67 23.88 -8.78 0.07
CA CYS A 67 24.36 -9.81 0.98
C CYS A 67 23.21 -10.40 1.79
N LEU A 68 22.83 -11.65 1.49
CA LEU A 68 21.78 -12.38 2.19
C LEU A 68 22.36 -13.65 2.81
N ASN A 69 22.20 -13.79 4.12
CA ASN A 69 22.67 -14.96 4.89
C ASN A 69 24.16 -15.31 4.74
N GLY A 70 24.97 -14.31 4.40
CA GLY A 70 26.39 -14.49 4.18
C GLY A 70 26.76 -14.88 2.76
N GLU A 71 25.82 -14.83 1.81
CA GLU A 71 26.03 -15.05 0.39
C GLU A 71 25.54 -13.87 -0.46
N CYS A 72 26.26 -13.53 -1.54
CA CYS A 72 25.88 -12.45 -2.45
C CYS A 72 24.84 -12.92 -3.49
N GLU A 73 23.60 -12.44 -3.34
CA GLU A 73 22.45 -12.78 -4.19
C GLU A 73 22.14 -11.67 -5.20
N ASP A 74 21.81 -12.02 -6.44
CA ASP A 74 21.37 -11.06 -7.48
C ASP A 74 20.00 -10.45 -7.13
N LEU A 75 19.86 -9.14 -7.31
CA LEU A 75 18.60 -8.42 -7.12
C LEU A 75 17.56 -8.74 -8.21
N ASP A 76 18.01 -9.32 -9.33
CA ASP A 76 17.21 -9.53 -10.53
C ASP A 76 16.65 -10.96 -10.62
N ASN A 77 16.24 -11.54 -9.49
CA ASN A 77 15.60 -12.86 -9.50
C ASN A 77 14.08 -12.75 -9.76
N GLU A 78 13.73 -12.31 -10.96
CA GLU A 78 12.52 -12.75 -11.64
C GLU A 78 12.93 -13.57 -12.85
N ASN A 79 13.05 -14.88 -12.64
CA ASN A 79 12.73 -15.90 -13.65
C ASN A 79 13.40 -15.69 -15.02
N GLU A 80 14.73 -15.67 -15.08
CA GLU A 80 15.45 -15.80 -16.36
C GLU A 80 15.37 -17.24 -16.86
N ASN A 81 14.22 -17.59 -17.43
CA ASN A 81 14.12 -18.72 -18.34
C ASN A 81 12.95 -18.53 -19.30
N GLU A 82 12.99 -17.50 -20.13
CA GLU A 82 12.22 -17.50 -21.38
C GLU A 82 12.81 -16.55 -22.41
N SER A 83 12.70 -16.97 -23.66
CA SER A 83 13.24 -16.37 -24.87
C SER A 83 12.85 -14.89 -25.02
N GLU A 84 13.79 -14.04 -25.42
CA GLU A 84 13.59 -12.63 -25.78
C GLU A 84 12.61 -12.38 -26.96
N ASP A 85 11.87 -13.38 -27.43
CA ASP A 85 11.03 -13.31 -28.63
C ASP A 85 9.52 -13.34 -28.37
N ASP A 86 9.05 -13.53 -27.13
CA ASP A 86 7.61 -13.81 -26.88
C ASP A 86 6.83 -12.67 -26.18
N VAL A 87 7.45 -11.50 -25.95
CA VAL A 87 6.77 -10.38 -25.28
C VAL A 87 5.87 -9.62 -26.27
N CYS A 88 4.57 -9.57 -25.96
CA CYS A 88 3.57 -8.92 -26.80
C CYS A 88 2.75 -7.88 -26.03
N VAL A 89 2.28 -6.84 -26.72
CA VAL A 89 1.27 -5.90 -26.18
C VAL A 89 -0.06 -6.09 -26.90
N ILE A 90 -0.02 -6.52 -28.16
CA ILE A 90 -1.19 -6.80 -29.00
C ILE A 90 -0.93 -8.03 -29.89
N ASP A 91 -2.00 -8.69 -30.37
CA ASP A 91 -1.92 -9.92 -31.20
C ASP A 91 -1.06 -9.78 -32.46
N SER A 92 -0.86 -8.56 -32.99
CA SER A 92 -0.01 -8.35 -34.16
C SER A 92 1.49 -8.41 -33.88
N ASP A 93 1.86 -8.41 -32.60
CA ASP A 93 3.24 -8.58 -32.15
C ASP A 93 3.62 -10.07 -32.18
N CYS A 94 2.63 -10.98 -32.24
CA CYS A 94 2.80 -12.43 -32.27
C CYS A 94 2.89 -13.01 -33.68
N GLY A 95 3.40 -14.24 -33.76
CA GLY A 95 3.52 -15.03 -34.98
C GLY A 95 2.16 -15.37 -35.63
N VAL A 96 2.22 -15.88 -36.86
CA VAL A 96 1.02 -16.33 -37.56
C VAL A 96 0.51 -17.59 -36.85
N ASP A 97 -0.70 -17.52 -36.30
CA ASP A 97 -1.40 -18.54 -35.49
C ASP A 97 -1.22 -18.43 -33.96
N GLU A 98 -0.71 -17.30 -33.46
CA GLU A 98 -0.60 -16.96 -32.02
C GLU A 98 -1.47 -15.75 -31.62
N ILE A 99 -1.78 -15.60 -30.34
CA ILE A 99 -2.48 -14.44 -29.75
C ILE A 99 -1.75 -13.91 -28.52
N CYS A 100 -1.90 -12.61 -28.22
CA CYS A 100 -1.24 -12.00 -27.07
C CYS A 100 -2.08 -12.16 -25.79
N VAL A 101 -1.57 -12.94 -24.83
CA VAL A 101 -2.23 -13.22 -23.55
C VAL A 101 -1.26 -12.87 -22.42
N ALA A 102 -1.66 -11.95 -21.55
CA ALA A 102 -0.89 -11.55 -20.36
C ALA A 102 0.55 -11.06 -20.61
N GLY A 103 0.89 -10.68 -21.85
CA GLY A 103 2.24 -10.24 -22.21
C GLY A 103 3.03 -11.28 -23.00
N GLU A 104 2.46 -12.46 -23.25
CA GLU A 104 3.10 -13.59 -23.93
C GLU A 104 2.27 -14.05 -25.15
N CYS A 105 2.94 -14.52 -26.21
CA CYS A 105 2.28 -15.07 -27.39
C CYS A 105 1.90 -16.54 -27.21
N GLU A 106 0.60 -16.86 -27.23
CA GLU A 106 0.07 -18.23 -27.10
C GLU A 106 -0.47 -18.79 -28.42
N ASP A 107 -0.15 -20.04 -28.74
CA ASP A 107 -0.66 -20.78 -29.90
C ASP A 107 -2.18 -20.99 -29.83
N ILE A 108 -2.91 -20.62 -30.91
CA ILE A 108 -4.38 -20.74 -30.99
C ILE A 108 -4.86 -22.20 -30.94
N ASN A 109 -3.97 -23.18 -31.12
CA ASN A 109 -4.32 -24.59 -31.32
C ASN A 109 -3.96 -25.53 -30.16
N ASP A 110 -3.35 -25.06 -29.07
CA ASP A 110 -2.86 -25.97 -28.01
C ASP A 110 -3.90 -26.34 -26.93
N SER A 111 -5.18 -25.98 -27.11
CA SER A 111 -6.26 -26.32 -26.16
C SER A 111 -6.67 -27.81 -26.14
N ASN A 112 -5.86 -28.75 -26.65
CA ASN A 112 -6.25 -30.15 -26.79
C ASN A 112 -5.15 -31.19 -26.53
N LYS A 113 -4.11 -30.84 -25.79
CA LYS A 113 -3.16 -31.83 -25.30
C LYS A 113 -2.94 -31.68 -23.80
N ASP A 114 -2.86 -32.84 -23.16
CA ASP A 114 -2.51 -33.05 -21.76
C ASP A 114 -3.65 -32.96 -20.73
N THR A 115 -4.58 -33.90 -20.85
CA THR A 115 -5.15 -34.55 -19.66
C THR A 115 -4.45 -35.89 -19.45
N ASP A 116 -3.39 -35.91 -18.66
CA ASP A 116 -3.11 -37.03 -17.75
C ASP A 116 -2.05 -36.59 -16.72
N ASP A 117 -2.29 -36.97 -15.48
CA ASP A 117 -1.42 -36.88 -14.31
C ASP A 117 -1.30 -35.51 -13.61
N THR A 118 -2.17 -35.23 -12.63
CA THR A 118 -1.87 -35.43 -11.19
C THR A 118 -2.91 -34.75 -10.29
N ASP A 119 -3.22 -35.43 -9.19
CA ASP A 119 -3.90 -34.89 -8.02
C ASP A 119 -3.10 -33.71 -7.45
N ASP A 120 -3.69 -32.52 -7.37
CA ASP A 120 -3.57 -31.71 -6.16
C ASP A 120 -4.67 -30.65 -6.03
N MET A 121 -5.23 -30.60 -4.83
CA MET A 121 -6.20 -29.60 -4.40
C MET A 121 -5.47 -28.28 -4.14
N ASN A 122 -5.71 -27.25 -4.95
CA ASN A 122 -6.04 -25.92 -4.42
C ASN A 122 -6.51 -24.99 -5.53
N ASN A 123 -7.77 -24.57 -5.41
CA ASN A 123 -8.48 -23.86 -6.44
C ASN A 123 -8.90 -22.49 -5.89
N ASN A 124 -8.12 -21.45 -6.19
CA ASN A 124 -8.61 -20.08 -6.27
C ASN A 124 -7.50 -19.17 -6.80
N ILE A 125 -7.62 -18.70 -8.05
CA ILE A 125 -7.16 -17.38 -8.54
C ILE A 125 -7.75 -17.18 -9.93
N ASN A 126 -8.04 -15.93 -10.25
CA ASN A 126 -9.07 -15.47 -11.17
C ASN A 126 -8.59 -15.35 -12.63
N ASN A 127 -9.05 -16.25 -13.50
CA ASN A 127 -9.06 -15.97 -14.95
C ASN A 127 -10.33 -15.20 -15.33
N ALA A 128 -10.21 -13.87 -15.39
CA ALA A 128 -11.29 -12.97 -15.78
C ALA A 128 -11.75 -13.18 -17.25
N SER A 129 -10.89 -13.73 -18.10
CA SER A 129 -11.20 -14.06 -19.50
C SER A 129 -12.08 -15.31 -19.62
N ASP A 130 -11.75 -16.40 -18.92
CA ASP A 130 -12.50 -17.67 -18.97
C ASP A 130 -13.89 -17.55 -18.36
N ASN A 131 -14.02 -16.75 -17.30
CA ASN A 131 -15.32 -16.48 -16.71
C ASN A 131 -16.23 -15.75 -17.69
N LYS A 132 -15.71 -14.80 -18.48
CA LYS A 132 -16.49 -14.01 -19.44
C LYS A 132 -17.19 -14.88 -20.48
N THR A 133 -16.52 -15.92 -20.96
CA THR A 133 -17.02 -16.81 -22.01
C THR A 133 -17.94 -17.91 -21.46
N ARG A 134 -17.71 -18.32 -20.20
CA ARG A 134 -18.48 -19.39 -19.55
C ARG A 134 -19.92 -18.99 -19.21
N TRP A 135 -20.13 -17.80 -18.64
CA TRP A 135 -21.49 -17.37 -18.27
C TRP A 135 -22.37 -17.01 -19.48
N ILE A 136 -21.75 -16.54 -20.57
CA ILE A 136 -22.47 -16.30 -21.83
C ILE A 136 -23.01 -17.62 -22.39
N LYS A 137 -22.22 -18.71 -22.31
CA LYS A 137 -22.67 -20.06 -22.67
C LYS A 137 -23.81 -20.58 -21.78
N ASP A 138 -23.80 -20.26 -20.49
CA ASP A 138 -24.86 -20.71 -19.58
C ASP A 138 -26.19 -19.96 -19.78
N CYS A 139 -26.17 -18.79 -20.42
CA CYS A 139 -27.32 -17.90 -20.52
C CYS A 139 -27.87 -17.74 -21.96
N ILE A 140 -27.04 -17.96 -22.97
CA ILE A 140 -27.46 -18.04 -24.37
C ILE A 140 -27.59 -19.51 -24.74
N ASP A 141 -28.78 -19.92 -25.16
CA ASP A 141 -29.03 -21.27 -25.65
C ASP A 141 -28.05 -21.63 -26.78
N ASP A 142 -27.31 -22.71 -26.58
CA ASP A 142 -26.41 -23.36 -27.54
C ASP A 142 -26.98 -23.43 -28.96
N SER A 143 -28.31 -23.60 -29.07
CA SER A 143 -29.06 -23.59 -30.33
C SER A 143 -28.87 -22.29 -31.12
N VAL A 144 -28.84 -21.13 -30.47
CA VAL A 144 -28.71 -19.81 -31.11
C VAL A 144 -27.30 -19.62 -31.68
N LEU A 145 -26.27 -20.02 -30.92
CA LEU A 145 -24.88 -19.98 -31.37
C LEU A 145 -24.64 -20.91 -32.56
N ARG A 146 -25.22 -22.12 -32.52
CA ARG A 146 -25.18 -23.06 -33.67
C ARG A 146 -25.86 -22.48 -34.91
N ASN A 147 -27.00 -21.80 -34.74
CA ASN A 147 -27.72 -21.17 -35.85
C ASN A 147 -26.92 -20.00 -36.47
N MET A 148 -26.17 -19.22 -35.67
CA MET A 148 -25.27 -18.18 -36.20
C MET A 148 -24.15 -18.77 -37.03
N ASN A 149 -23.44 -19.78 -36.50
CA ASN A 149 -22.35 -20.46 -37.22
C ASN A 149 -22.84 -21.11 -38.52
N GLU A 150 -24.05 -21.70 -38.53
CA GLU A 150 -24.63 -22.28 -39.73
C GLU A 150 -24.99 -21.22 -40.80
N LEU A 151 -25.51 -20.06 -40.37
CA LEU A 151 -25.81 -18.93 -41.26
C LEU A 151 -24.54 -18.34 -41.86
N GLU A 152 -23.47 -18.21 -41.09
CA GLU A 152 -22.19 -17.70 -41.56
C GLU A 152 -21.59 -18.60 -42.65
N LEU A 153 -21.62 -19.92 -42.45
CA LEU A 153 -21.20 -20.90 -43.44
C LEU A 153 -22.05 -20.84 -44.72
N LYS A 154 -23.37 -20.62 -44.59
CA LYS A 154 -24.26 -20.44 -45.76
C LYS A 154 -23.94 -19.15 -46.52
N ILE A 155 -23.64 -18.04 -45.82
CA ILE A 155 -23.24 -16.77 -46.44
C ILE A 155 -21.96 -16.97 -47.25
N LYS A 156 -20.92 -17.60 -46.68
CA LYS A 156 -19.65 -17.89 -47.36
C LYS A 156 -19.83 -18.74 -48.62
N ARG A 157 -20.79 -19.68 -48.63
CA ARG A 157 -21.11 -20.49 -49.82
C ARG A 157 -21.83 -19.69 -50.91
N VAL A 158 -22.80 -18.87 -50.53
CA VAL A 158 -23.58 -18.03 -51.46
C VAL A 158 -22.70 -16.93 -52.07
N GLU A 159 -21.74 -16.42 -51.30
CA GLU A 159 -20.73 -15.46 -51.77
C GLU A 159 -19.84 -16.05 -52.85
N LYS A 160 -19.33 -17.28 -52.66
CA LYS A 160 -18.57 -18.00 -53.69
C LYS A 160 -19.41 -18.30 -54.94
N ALA A 161 -20.73 -18.42 -54.81
CA ALA A 161 -21.64 -18.68 -55.93
C ALA A 161 -22.11 -17.42 -56.67
N GLY A 162 -21.82 -16.21 -56.15
CA GLY A 162 -22.21 -14.94 -56.77
C GLY A 162 -23.71 -14.63 -56.75
N GLU A 163 -24.50 -15.31 -55.92
CA GLU A 163 -25.95 -15.13 -55.83
C GLU A 163 -26.33 -13.99 -54.85
N THR A 164 -26.34 -12.76 -55.36
CA THR A 164 -26.52 -11.53 -54.57
C THR A 164 -27.85 -11.45 -53.80
N VAL A 165 -28.94 -11.96 -54.37
CA VAL A 165 -30.28 -11.91 -53.74
C VAL A 165 -30.37 -12.81 -52.51
N LYS A 166 -29.83 -14.03 -52.58
CA LYS A 166 -29.83 -14.95 -51.43
C LYS A 166 -28.86 -14.50 -50.33
N MET A 167 -27.78 -13.82 -50.71
CA MET A 167 -26.83 -13.27 -49.75
C MET A 167 -27.48 -12.21 -48.87
N GLU A 168 -28.26 -11.30 -49.46
CA GLU A 168 -28.93 -10.24 -48.70
C GLU A 168 -29.99 -10.82 -47.75
N GLU A 169 -30.71 -11.86 -48.18
CA GLU A 169 -31.66 -12.58 -47.33
C GLU A 169 -30.97 -13.24 -46.12
N LEU A 170 -29.81 -13.87 -46.32
CA LEU A 170 -29.03 -14.49 -45.24
C LEU A 170 -28.44 -13.44 -44.29
N LYS A 171 -27.95 -12.31 -44.81
CA LYS A 171 -27.46 -11.18 -44.01
C LYS A 171 -28.56 -10.58 -43.13
N ASN A 172 -29.78 -10.47 -43.66
CA ASN A 172 -30.94 -10.01 -42.88
C ASN A 172 -31.27 -10.99 -41.73
N LYS A 173 -31.26 -12.31 -42.00
CA LYS A 173 -31.45 -13.33 -40.95
C LYS A 173 -30.36 -13.29 -39.88
N MET A 174 -29.11 -13.05 -40.27
CA MET A 174 -27.99 -12.94 -39.34
C MET A 174 -28.11 -11.69 -38.46
N ARG A 175 -28.54 -10.55 -39.01
CA ARG A 175 -28.84 -9.33 -38.23
C ARG A 175 -30.00 -9.54 -37.26
N GLU A 176 -31.06 -10.22 -37.67
CA GLU A 176 -32.18 -10.54 -36.77
C GLU A 176 -31.75 -11.44 -35.60
N LEU A 177 -30.92 -12.46 -35.89
CA LEU A 177 -30.39 -13.34 -34.84
C LEU A 177 -29.47 -12.58 -33.87
N ALA A 178 -28.59 -11.72 -34.39
CA ALA A 178 -27.69 -10.91 -33.57
C ALA A 178 -28.46 -9.97 -32.62
N LEU A 179 -29.59 -9.42 -33.06
CA LEU A 179 -30.46 -8.61 -32.20
C LEU A 179 -31.08 -9.43 -31.07
N LYS A 180 -31.56 -10.65 -31.35
CA LYS A 180 -32.11 -11.56 -30.33
C LYS A 180 -31.05 -11.99 -29.31
N VAL A 181 -29.83 -12.27 -29.78
CA VAL A 181 -28.68 -12.54 -28.91
C VAL A 181 -28.44 -11.36 -27.99
N ARG A 182 -28.34 -10.14 -28.53
CA ARG A 182 -28.12 -8.94 -27.74
C ARG A 182 -29.21 -8.72 -26.69
N GLU A 183 -30.48 -8.87 -27.06
CA GLU A 183 -31.60 -8.73 -26.12
C GLU A 183 -31.53 -9.77 -24.99
N LYS A 184 -31.21 -11.03 -25.31
CA LYS A 184 -31.05 -12.09 -24.32
C LYS A 184 -29.83 -11.90 -23.43
N THR A 185 -28.73 -11.39 -23.98
CA THR A 185 -27.54 -11.03 -23.19
C THR A 185 -27.88 -9.93 -22.18
N GLU A 186 -28.64 -8.92 -22.56
CA GLU A 186 -29.08 -7.86 -21.64
C GLU A 186 -30.08 -8.36 -20.58
N GLU A 187 -31.00 -9.26 -20.94
CA GLU A 187 -31.90 -9.93 -19.99
C GLU A 187 -31.11 -10.76 -18.96
N CYS A 188 -30.07 -11.47 -19.42
CA CYS A 188 -29.17 -12.24 -18.57
C CYS A 188 -28.33 -11.38 -17.63
N LYS A 189 -27.80 -10.25 -18.12
CA LYS A 189 -27.12 -9.26 -17.27
C LYS A 189 -28.06 -8.77 -16.17
N ARG A 190 -29.31 -8.45 -16.50
CA ARG A 190 -30.32 -8.02 -15.52
C ARG A 190 -30.68 -9.09 -14.50
N LEU A 191 -30.86 -10.34 -14.92
CA LEU A 191 -31.17 -11.45 -13.99
C LEU A 191 -30.01 -11.75 -13.05
N ARG A 192 -28.76 -11.63 -13.53
CA ARG A 192 -27.57 -11.76 -12.69
C ARG A 192 -27.48 -10.63 -11.67
N MET A 193 -27.76 -9.39 -12.08
CA MET A 193 -27.82 -8.24 -11.17
C MET A 193 -28.85 -8.44 -10.05
N LEU A 194 -30.02 -9.01 -10.37
CA LEU A 194 -31.06 -9.31 -9.38
C LEU A 194 -30.63 -10.42 -8.40
N ASN A 195 -30.03 -11.50 -8.89
CA ASN A 195 -29.66 -12.64 -8.03
C ASN A 195 -28.39 -12.37 -7.17
N ARG A 196 -27.41 -11.64 -7.70
CA ARG A 196 -26.18 -11.31 -6.95
C ARG A 196 -26.39 -10.14 -5.98
N GLY A 197 -27.17 -9.14 -6.40
CA GLY A 197 -27.62 -8.06 -5.52
C GLY A 197 -28.55 -8.55 -4.41
N ALA A 198 -29.41 -9.56 -4.67
CA ALA A 198 -30.23 -10.17 -3.62
C ALA A 198 -29.38 -10.93 -2.59
N LEU A 199 -28.42 -11.76 -3.02
CA LEU A 199 -27.58 -12.53 -2.09
C LEU A 199 -26.71 -11.64 -1.20
N ILE A 200 -26.19 -10.52 -1.71
CA ILE A 200 -25.33 -9.64 -0.92
C ILE A 200 -26.14 -8.58 -0.15
N SER A 201 -27.27 -8.09 -0.66
CA SER A 201 -28.15 -7.20 0.11
C SER A 201 -28.89 -7.93 1.25
N GLU A 202 -28.98 -9.26 1.19
CA GLU A 202 -29.50 -10.09 2.29
C GLU A 202 -28.40 -10.40 3.32
N ALA A 203 -27.13 -10.54 2.89
CA ALA A 203 -25.97 -10.61 3.78
C ALA A 203 -25.69 -9.26 4.48
N ALA A 204 -25.72 -8.13 3.77
CA ALA A 204 -25.55 -6.79 4.36
C ALA A 204 -26.73 -6.36 5.25
N LYS A 205 -27.92 -6.98 5.11
CA LYS A 205 -29.05 -6.78 6.03
C LYS A 205 -28.92 -7.57 7.34
N LEU A 206 -28.02 -8.55 7.40
CA LEU A 206 -27.62 -9.14 8.68
C LEU A 206 -26.64 -8.16 9.32
N LYS A 207 -27.14 -7.43 10.33
CA LYS A 207 -26.42 -6.43 11.15
C LYS A 207 -25.17 -6.96 11.90
N GLU A 208 -24.67 -8.13 11.55
CA GLU A 208 -23.54 -8.81 12.20
C GLU A 208 -22.37 -9.06 11.23
N GLY A 209 -22.48 -8.71 9.95
CA GLY A 209 -21.36 -8.78 9.01
C GLY A 209 -20.22 -7.86 9.45
N GLY A 210 -19.02 -8.43 9.59
CA GLY A 210 -17.81 -7.67 9.95
C GLY A 210 -17.44 -6.65 8.87
N ALA A 211 -16.65 -5.64 9.23
CA ALA A 211 -16.22 -4.58 8.32
C ALA A 211 -15.61 -5.10 7.01
N ALA A 212 -14.91 -6.24 7.05
CA ALA A 212 -14.36 -6.90 5.86
C ALA A 212 -15.43 -7.25 4.80
N GLU A 213 -16.61 -7.73 5.21
CA GLU A 213 -17.69 -8.07 4.27
C GLU A 213 -18.25 -6.82 3.58
N ILE A 214 -18.29 -5.70 4.30
CA ILE A 214 -18.70 -4.39 3.77
C ILE A 214 -17.71 -3.95 2.69
N VAL A 215 -16.41 -4.11 2.94
CA VAL A 215 -15.38 -3.74 1.97
C VAL A 215 -15.45 -4.58 0.69
N ASP A 216 -15.59 -5.91 0.82
CA ASP A 216 -15.69 -6.81 -0.35
C ASP A 216 -16.92 -6.52 -1.22
N TYR A 217 -18.04 -6.16 -0.58
CA TYR A 217 -19.24 -5.71 -1.27
C TYR A 217 -18.96 -4.46 -2.12
N TYR A 218 -18.28 -3.47 -1.56
CA TYR A 218 -17.98 -2.24 -2.28
C TYR A 218 -16.91 -2.42 -3.37
N LYS A 219 -15.90 -3.27 -3.15
CA LYS A 219 -14.94 -3.68 -4.20
C LYS A 219 -15.67 -4.31 -5.39
N THR A 220 -16.65 -5.18 -5.12
CA THR A 220 -17.47 -5.78 -6.17
C THR A 220 -18.29 -4.73 -6.93
N LYS A 221 -19.00 -3.83 -6.23
CA LYS A 221 -19.74 -2.75 -6.89
C LYS A 221 -18.86 -1.85 -7.73
N LEU A 222 -17.66 -1.51 -7.25
CA LEU A 222 -16.70 -0.70 -8.00
C LEU A 222 -16.31 -1.38 -9.32
N SER A 223 -16.06 -2.70 -9.29
CA SER A 223 -15.75 -3.48 -10.51
C SER A 223 -16.89 -3.46 -11.53
N GLU A 224 -18.14 -3.47 -11.07
CA GLU A 224 -19.31 -3.35 -11.96
C GLU A 224 -19.38 -1.97 -12.61
N ILE A 225 -19.06 -0.92 -11.86
CA ILE A 225 -19.04 0.45 -12.35
C ILE A 225 -17.92 0.66 -13.38
N TYR A 226 -16.76 0.01 -13.22
CA TYR A 226 -15.67 0.08 -14.19
C TYR A 226 -16.01 -0.56 -15.54
N LEU A 227 -16.93 -1.52 -15.56
CA LEU A 227 -17.42 -2.16 -16.79
C LEU A 227 -18.47 -1.32 -17.53
N GLU A 228 -18.93 -0.22 -16.95
CA GLU A 228 -19.85 0.70 -17.62
C GLU A 228 -19.12 1.49 -18.72
N GLU A 229 -19.64 1.43 -19.94
CA GLU A 229 -19.04 2.07 -21.12
C GLU A 229 -19.40 3.56 -21.21
N ASP A 230 -20.55 3.96 -20.67
CA ASP A 230 -20.99 5.36 -20.66
C ASP A 230 -20.38 6.13 -19.49
N ASP A 231 -19.50 7.08 -19.80
CA ASP A 231 -18.79 7.90 -18.80
C ASP A 231 -19.73 8.66 -17.86
N VAL A 232 -20.89 9.10 -18.35
CA VAL A 232 -21.84 9.88 -17.55
C VAL A 232 -22.55 8.97 -16.55
N GLN A 233 -22.99 7.80 -16.98
CA GLN A 233 -23.58 6.78 -16.11
C GLN A 233 -22.57 6.27 -15.10
N ARG A 234 -21.34 5.97 -15.55
CA ARG A 234 -20.24 5.56 -14.67
C ARG A 234 -19.99 6.58 -13.55
N LEU A 235 -19.92 7.87 -13.89
CA LEU A 235 -19.77 8.94 -12.92
C LEU A 235 -20.96 9.03 -11.94
N GLU A 236 -22.19 8.87 -12.43
CA GLU A 236 -23.39 8.87 -11.59
C GLU A 236 -23.39 7.69 -10.60
N MET A 237 -23.00 6.50 -11.06
CA MET A 237 -22.87 5.32 -10.22
C MET A 237 -21.76 5.47 -9.17
N LEU A 238 -20.61 6.05 -9.53
CA LEU A 238 -19.53 6.34 -8.55
C LEU A 238 -20.00 7.29 -7.45
N LYS A 239 -20.76 8.35 -7.81
CA LYS A 239 -21.33 9.29 -6.83
C LYS A 239 -22.33 8.62 -5.91
N ALA A 240 -23.20 7.78 -6.47
CA ALA A 240 -24.17 7.01 -5.70
C ALA A 240 -23.48 6.03 -4.74
N LEU A 241 -22.44 5.35 -5.22
CA LEU A 241 -21.62 4.43 -4.42
C LEU A 241 -20.95 5.16 -3.26
N ARG A 242 -20.31 6.31 -3.50
CA ARG A 242 -19.67 7.08 -2.43
C ARG A 242 -20.67 7.51 -1.37
N SER A 243 -21.85 7.99 -1.79
CA SER A 243 -22.91 8.36 -0.85
C SER A 243 -23.44 7.16 -0.03
N GLU A 244 -23.40 5.94 -0.56
CA GLU A 244 -23.75 4.72 0.16
C GLU A 244 -22.68 4.38 1.20
N ILE A 245 -21.40 4.42 0.81
CA ILE A 245 -20.25 4.20 1.71
C ILE A 245 -20.27 5.21 2.87
N ASP A 246 -20.44 6.50 2.58
CA ASP A 246 -20.50 7.56 3.59
C ASP A 246 -21.60 7.31 4.65
N LYS A 247 -22.74 6.76 4.19
CA LYS A 247 -23.86 6.44 5.07
C LYS A 247 -23.58 5.24 5.97
N GLU A 248 -22.90 4.21 5.45
CA GLU A 248 -22.49 3.05 6.24
C GLU A 248 -21.40 3.42 7.25
N ILE A 249 -20.37 4.17 6.82
CA ILE A 249 -19.34 4.72 7.73
C ILE A 249 -20.00 5.48 8.87
N LYS A 250 -20.93 6.39 8.55
CA LYS A 250 -21.68 7.14 9.56
C LYS A 250 -22.40 6.22 10.55
N THR A 251 -23.05 5.17 10.05
CA THR A 251 -23.77 4.20 10.88
C THR A 251 -22.83 3.43 11.81
N ILE A 252 -21.67 2.99 11.31
CA ILE A 252 -20.62 2.33 12.10
C ILE A 252 -20.12 3.27 13.20
N MET A 253 -19.75 4.49 12.81
CA MET A 253 -19.22 5.50 13.74
C MET A 253 -20.24 5.93 14.80
N GLU A 254 -21.53 6.07 14.46
CA GLU A 254 -22.58 6.40 15.42
C GLU A 254 -22.89 5.25 16.38
N SER A 255 -22.87 4.01 15.90
CA SER A 255 -23.28 2.82 16.67
C SER A 255 -22.25 2.30 17.67
N LYS A 256 -20.97 2.60 17.49
CA LYS A 256 -19.88 2.12 18.37
C LYS A 256 -19.33 3.24 19.25
N GLU A 257 -19.00 2.91 20.50
CA GLU A 257 -18.23 3.79 21.39
C GLU A 257 -16.74 3.67 21.06
N LYS A 258 -16.22 2.44 20.91
CA LYS A 258 -14.86 2.16 20.47
C LYS A 258 -14.87 1.77 18.99
N ILE A 259 -14.23 2.57 18.15
CA ILE A 259 -14.14 2.34 16.71
C ILE A 259 -12.71 1.86 16.44
N ARG A 260 -12.58 0.66 15.87
CA ARG A 260 -11.27 0.20 15.40
C ARG A 260 -10.98 0.87 14.07
N GLY A 261 -9.85 1.56 13.97
CA GLY A 261 -9.40 2.23 12.75
C GLY A 261 -9.27 1.26 11.59
N ASP A 262 -8.79 0.04 11.86
CA ASP A 262 -8.63 -1.05 10.87
C ASP A 262 -9.96 -1.45 10.19
N GLU A 263 -11.10 -1.26 10.86
CA GLU A 263 -12.41 -1.57 10.28
C GLU A 263 -12.88 -0.57 9.22
N ILE A 264 -12.34 0.65 9.25
CA ILE A 264 -12.77 1.73 8.36
C ILE A 264 -11.66 2.23 7.43
N ASP A 265 -10.41 1.86 7.70
CA ASP A 265 -9.22 2.12 6.90
C ASP A 265 -9.45 1.93 5.39
N GLU A 266 -9.96 0.76 5.00
CA GLU A 266 -10.17 0.46 3.57
C GLU A 266 -11.27 1.31 2.92
N LEU A 267 -12.06 2.03 3.72
CA LEU A 267 -13.17 2.87 3.27
C LEU A 267 -12.85 4.37 3.36
N VAL A 268 -11.87 4.76 4.18
CA VAL A 268 -11.52 6.16 4.44
C VAL A 268 -10.02 6.39 4.37
N GLU A 269 -9.62 7.43 3.65
CA GLU A 269 -8.19 7.79 3.54
C GLU A 269 -7.69 8.46 4.82
N LYS A 270 -8.57 9.19 5.50
CA LYS A 270 -8.20 10.06 6.61
C LYS A 270 -9.22 10.08 7.74
N ILE A 271 -8.74 9.92 8.97
CA ILE A 271 -9.52 10.07 10.19
C ILE A 271 -9.00 11.26 10.99
N GLU A 272 -9.83 12.25 11.27
CA GLU A 272 -9.52 13.41 12.10
C GLU A 272 -10.36 13.39 13.38
N VAL A 273 -9.70 13.36 14.54
CA VAL A 273 -10.32 13.41 15.86
C VAL A 273 -10.16 14.81 16.44
N ARG A 274 -11.28 15.50 16.66
CA ARG A 274 -11.36 16.80 17.32
C ARG A 274 -12.09 16.68 18.65
N SER A 275 -12.11 17.76 19.42
CA SER A 275 -12.77 17.82 20.73
C SER A 275 -14.30 17.64 20.69
N ASP A 276 -14.92 17.92 19.54
CA ASP A 276 -16.37 17.94 19.35
C ASP A 276 -16.85 16.96 18.27
N LYS A 277 -15.98 16.60 17.33
CA LYS A 277 -16.30 15.74 16.19
C LYS A 277 -15.18 14.76 15.88
N ILE A 278 -15.58 13.58 15.40
CA ILE A 278 -14.70 12.67 14.68
C ILE A 278 -15.12 12.73 13.22
N ARG A 279 -14.15 13.00 12.34
CA ARG A 279 -14.34 13.09 10.90
C ARG A 279 -13.59 11.94 10.23
N ALA A 280 -14.26 11.20 9.37
CA ALA A 280 -13.65 10.18 8.51
C ALA A 280 -14.00 10.56 7.06
N ASP A 281 -13.02 11.07 6.32
CA ASP A 281 -13.19 11.77 5.03
C ASP A 281 -14.26 12.86 5.06
N ASP A 282 -15.45 12.64 4.48
CA ASP A 282 -16.56 13.60 4.43
C ASP A 282 -17.66 13.31 5.48
N VAL A 283 -17.48 12.26 6.27
CA VAL A 283 -18.41 11.83 7.30
C VAL A 283 -18.00 12.41 8.65
N GLU A 284 -18.92 13.06 9.34
CA GLU A 284 -18.70 13.60 10.69
C GLU A 284 -19.70 13.00 11.68
N VAL A 285 -19.20 12.61 12.84
CA VAL A 285 -20.00 12.19 14.00
C VAL A 285 -19.57 12.95 15.25
N ASP A 286 -20.43 12.95 16.25
CA ASP A 286 -20.10 13.50 17.56
C ASP A 286 -19.00 12.69 18.27
N SER A 287 -18.04 13.36 18.90
CA SER A 287 -16.92 12.70 19.59
C SER A 287 -17.23 12.30 21.04
N GLU A 288 -18.37 12.71 21.61
CA GLU A 288 -18.71 12.39 22.99
C GLU A 288 -18.74 10.87 23.25
N ASN A 289 -17.95 10.43 24.24
CA ASN A 289 -17.81 9.03 24.65
C ASN A 289 -17.32 8.09 23.54
N LYS A 290 -16.63 8.63 22.52
CA LYS A 290 -16.03 7.82 21.46
C LYS A 290 -14.52 7.78 21.55
N SER A 291 -13.95 6.64 21.16
CA SER A 291 -12.52 6.47 20.94
C SER A 291 -12.23 5.77 19.63
N ILE A 292 -11.09 6.12 19.02
CA ILE A 292 -10.52 5.42 17.87
C ILE A 292 -9.34 4.59 18.38
N ILE A 293 -9.33 3.30 18.06
CA ILE A 293 -8.23 2.39 18.40
C ILE A 293 -7.58 1.96 17.09
N LYS A 294 -6.28 2.18 16.91
CA LYS A 294 -5.56 1.77 15.70
C LYS A 294 -4.15 1.31 16.04
N GLU A 295 -3.66 0.29 15.34
CA GLU A 295 -2.27 -0.12 15.43
C GLU A 295 -1.38 0.83 14.63
N ILE A 296 -0.36 1.42 15.28
CA ILE A 296 0.57 2.37 14.66
C ILE A 296 1.97 2.00 15.13
N GLY A 297 2.86 1.66 14.19
CA GLY A 297 4.23 1.25 14.50
C GLY A 297 4.31 0.00 15.40
N GLY A 298 3.37 -0.95 15.22
CA GLY A 298 3.31 -2.18 16.02
C GLY A 298 2.75 -2.01 17.43
N LYS A 299 2.12 -0.86 17.73
CA LYS A 299 1.53 -0.57 19.03
C LYS A 299 0.08 -0.14 18.89
N GLU A 300 -0.75 -0.58 19.83
CA GLU A 300 -2.14 -0.11 19.90
C GLU A 300 -2.19 1.32 20.43
N VAL A 301 -2.77 2.22 19.63
CA VAL A 301 -2.97 3.63 19.96
C VAL A 301 -4.47 3.88 20.13
N GLU A 302 -4.90 4.30 21.32
CA GLU A 302 -6.27 4.74 21.59
C GLU A 302 -6.34 6.27 21.63
N ILE A 303 -7.15 6.86 20.75
CA ILE A 303 -7.44 8.30 20.71
C ILE A 303 -8.85 8.52 21.25
N LYS A 304 -8.97 9.19 22.39
CA LYS A 304 -10.23 9.39 23.11
C LYS A 304 -10.49 10.87 23.39
N VAL A 305 -11.75 11.26 23.46
CA VAL A 305 -12.15 12.63 23.81
C VAL A 305 -12.73 12.65 25.22
N ILE A 306 -12.02 13.27 26.16
CA ILE A 306 -12.40 13.35 27.56
C ILE A 306 -12.54 14.82 27.96
N ASN A 307 -13.71 15.22 28.45
CA ASN A 307 -14.00 16.59 28.88
C ASN A 307 -13.68 17.66 27.80
N GLY A 308 -13.91 17.33 26.52
CA GLY A 308 -13.62 18.22 25.39
C GLY A 308 -12.12 18.36 25.06
N GLN A 309 -11.28 17.47 25.58
CA GLN A 309 -9.86 17.41 25.26
C GLN A 309 -9.54 16.07 24.60
N VAL A 310 -8.78 16.12 23.50
CA VAL A 310 -8.31 14.91 22.82
C VAL A 310 -7.12 14.36 23.60
N LYS A 311 -7.14 13.05 23.86
CA LYS A 311 -6.06 12.32 24.50
C LYS A 311 -5.62 11.17 23.62
N ILE A 312 -4.31 11.00 23.52
CA ILE A 312 -3.69 9.81 22.92
C ILE A 312 -3.22 8.92 24.08
N GLU A 313 -3.55 7.64 24.05
CA GLU A 313 -3.07 6.63 24.98
C GLU A 313 -2.28 5.56 24.22
N VAL A 314 -1.06 5.30 24.66
CA VAL A 314 -0.18 4.23 24.14
C VAL A 314 0.52 3.58 25.32
N ASP A 315 0.39 2.27 25.48
CA ASP A 315 0.99 1.49 26.58
C ASP A 315 0.70 2.10 27.98
N GLY A 316 -0.52 2.59 28.19
CA GLY A 316 -0.94 3.24 29.45
C GLY A 316 -0.40 4.67 29.67
N VAL A 317 0.33 5.24 28.71
CA VAL A 317 0.79 6.63 28.75
C VAL A 317 -0.25 7.52 28.07
N GLU A 318 -0.93 8.36 28.85
CA GLU A 318 -1.85 9.38 28.33
C GLU A 318 -1.14 10.69 27.98
N VAL A 319 -1.40 11.21 26.78
CA VAL A 319 -0.94 12.51 26.31
C VAL A 319 -2.13 13.40 25.94
N ASP A 320 -2.22 14.53 26.61
CA ASP A 320 -3.16 15.59 26.28
C ASP A 320 -2.72 16.29 24.98
N THR A 321 -3.64 16.43 24.02
CA THR A 321 -3.36 17.04 22.73
C THR A 321 -4.57 17.81 22.19
N GLY A 322 -4.37 18.50 21.07
CA GLY A 322 -5.41 19.10 20.25
C GLY A 322 -5.95 18.11 19.21
N ALA A 323 -6.43 18.62 18.07
CA ALA A 323 -6.91 17.76 16.99
C ALA A 323 -5.79 16.85 16.47
N ILE A 324 -6.11 15.59 16.25
CA ILE A 324 -5.20 14.58 15.71
C ILE A 324 -5.77 14.04 14.41
N THR A 325 -4.91 13.81 13.44
CA THR A 325 -5.23 13.12 12.20
C THR A 325 -4.50 11.79 12.15
N ILE A 326 -5.16 10.76 11.64
CA ILE A 326 -4.58 9.47 11.29
C ILE A 326 -4.69 9.33 9.77
N GLU A 327 -3.57 9.05 9.13
CA GLU A 327 -3.46 8.87 7.67
C GLU A 327 -2.31 7.89 7.41
N ASN A 328 -2.57 6.81 6.66
CA ASN A 328 -1.57 5.77 6.33
C ASN A 328 -0.76 5.31 7.57
N ASP A 329 -1.46 4.86 8.61
CA ASP A 329 -0.89 4.38 9.88
C ASP A 329 0.04 5.37 10.58
N THR A 330 -0.06 6.66 10.26
CA THR A 330 0.76 7.71 10.83
C THR A 330 -0.13 8.72 11.54
N LEU A 331 0.27 9.12 12.76
CA LEU A 331 -0.38 10.20 13.48
C LEU A 331 0.18 11.56 13.03
N PHE A 332 -0.72 12.52 12.84
CA PHE A 332 -0.38 13.90 12.53
C PHE A 332 -1.00 14.85 13.55
N TYR A 333 -0.20 15.82 14.00
CA TYR A 333 -0.65 16.95 14.81
C TYR A 333 -0.39 18.24 14.05
N ASN A 334 -1.45 18.98 13.73
CA ASN A 334 -1.40 20.18 12.88
C ASN A 334 -0.63 19.97 11.55
N GLY A 335 -0.77 18.78 10.95
CA GLY A 335 -0.12 18.41 9.70
C GLY A 335 1.36 17.99 9.80
N VAL A 336 1.93 17.95 11.00
CA VAL A 336 3.28 17.41 11.25
C VAL A 336 3.15 15.98 11.77
N ALA A 337 3.89 15.05 11.17
CA ALA A 337 3.90 13.64 11.57
C ALA A 337 4.53 13.45 12.95
N ILE A 338 3.93 12.58 13.77
CA ILE A 338 4.47 12.12 15.05
C ILE A 338 5.21 10.82 14.76
N ARG A 339 6.55 10.84 14.79
CA ARG A 339 7.37 9.65 14.49
C ARG A 339 7.74 8.84 15.72
N THR A 340 7.85 9.49 16.87
CA THR A 340 8.12 8.83 18.16
C THR A 340 6.83 8.84 18.98
N LEU A 341 6.26 7.67 19.26
CA LEU A 341 5.07 7.55 20.09
C LEU A 341 5.36 7.95 21.55
N PRO A 342 4.33 8.35 22.32
CA PRO A 342 4.50 8.78 23.71
C PRO A 342 5.23 7.78 24.60
N SER A 343 4.92 6.49 24.51
CA SER A 343 5.56 5.46 25.34
C SER A 343 7.05 5.32 25.01
N ASP A 344 7.43 5.35 23.72
CA ASP A 344 8.84 5.26 23.28
C ASP A 344 9.68 6.46 23.75
N ALA A 345 9.09 7.66 23.71
CA ALA A 345 9.74 8.87 24.22
C ALA A 345 10.12 8.76 25.71
N LEU A 346 9.30 8.07 26.51
CA LEU A 346 9.50 7.93 27.96
C LEU A 346 10.44 6.79 28.33
N VAL A 347 10.39 5.66 27.61
CA VAL A 347 11.26 4.49 27.84
C VAL A 347 12.73 4.90 27.80
N ARG A 348 13.11 5.76 26.86
CA ARG A 348 14.49 6.28 26.72
C ARG A 348 15.02 6.98 27.97
N TYR A 349 14.14 7.62 28.75
CA TYR A 349 14.52 8.42 29.91
C TYR A 349 14.07 7.84 31.26
N LYS A 350 13.34 6.71 31.26
CA LYS A 350 12.82 6.03 32.46
C LYS A 350 12.08 6.98 33.40
N LEU A 351 11.21 7.83 32.83
CA LEU A 351 10.50 8.87 33.59
C LEU A 351 9.16 8.35 34.12
N LYS A 352 8.87 8.61 35.39
CA LYS A 352 7.53 8.42 35.97
C LYS A 352 6.69 9.68 35.78
N VAL A 353 5.86 9.65 34.74
CA VAL A 353 5.09 10.81 34.27
C VAL A 353 3.88 11.08 35.15
N LYS A 354 3.62 12.36 35.41
CA LYS A 354 2.38 12.85 36.02
C LYS A 354 1.40 13.40 34.99
N GLU A 355 1.94 14.12 34.01
CA GLU A 355 1.17 14.81 32.98
C GLU A 355 2.07 14.91 31.74
N MET A 356 1.51 14.65 30.56
CA MET A 356 2.20 14.78 29.28
C MET A 356 1.30 15.54 28.32
N LYS A 357 1.86 16.53 27.63
CA LYS A 357 1.16 17.32 26.62
C LYS A 357 1.93 17.33 25.32
N LEU A 358 1.22 17.23 24.19
CA LEU A 358 1.80 17.44 22.87
C LEU A 358 1.50 18.87 22.41
N GLU A 359 2.55 19.63 22.10
CA GLU A 359 2.45 20.99 21.58
C GLU A 359 3.36 21.18 20.37
N GLN A 360 3.02 22.12 19.50
CA GLN A 360 3.86 22.52 18.38
C GLN A 360 4.57 23.84 18.70
N GLU A 361 5.89 23.80 18.80
CA GLU A 361 6.74 24.97 19.00
C GLU A 361 7.49 25.28 17.70
N ARG A 362 7.00 26.31 16.98
CA ARG A 362 7.46 26.65 15.62
C ARG A 362 7.14 25.52 14.64
N GLU A 363 8.15 24.84 14.11
CA GLU A 363 8.02 23.73 13.16
C GLU A 363 8.30 22.37 13.83
N LYS A 364 8.48 22.34 15.15
CA LYS A 364 8.78 21.13 15.92
C LYS A 364 7.61 20.70 16.78
N LEU A 365 7.36 19.39 16.81
CA LEU A 365 6.45 18.77 17.76
C LEU A 365 7.21 18.40 19.03
N VAL A 366 6.69 18.83 20.18
CA VAL A 366 7.36 18.69 21.46
C VAL A 366 6.38 18.10 22.48
N TYR A 367 6.80 17.02 23.11
CA TYR A 367 6.17 16.51 24.32
C TYR A 367 6.67 17.29 25.54
N LYS A 368 5.75 17.96 26.23
CA LYS A 368 5.97 18.58 27.54
C LYS A 368 5.59 17.58 28.63
N VAL A 369 6.60 16.99 29.25
CA VAL A 369 6.46 15.91 30.22
C VAL A 369 6.72 16.46 31.62
N LYS A 370 5.70 16.48 32.48
CA LYS A 370 5.87 16.71 33.92
C LYS A 370 6.07 15.39 34.63
N TYR A 371 7.13 15.28 35.42
CA TYR A 371 7.50 14.05 36.12
C TYR A 371 8.02 14.36 37.53
N GLU A 372 7.99 13.34 38.39
CA GLU A 372 8.53 13.40 39.74
C GLU A 372 9.86 12.68 39.83
N GLU A 373 10.86 13.31 40.45
CA GLU A 373 12.15 12.69 40.76
C GLU A 373 12.42 12.78 42.27
N SER A 374 12.78 11.66 42.89
CA SER A 374 13.13 11.63 44.31
C SER A 374 14.59 12.02 44.50
N ARG A 375 14.83 13.03 45.34
CA ARG A 375 16.18 13.56 45.62
C ARG A 375 16.44 13.73 47.11
N LYS A 376 17.72 13.76 47.48
CA LYS A 376 18.18 14.09 48.83
C LYS A 376 18.78 15.47 48.88
N ILE A 377 18.12 16.40 49.56
CA ILE A 377 18.63 17.76 49.80
C ILE A 377 19.70 17.67 50.88
N PHE A 378 20.91 18.16 50.58
CA PHE A 378 22.11 18.04 51.43
C PHE A 378 22.44 16.61 51.90
N GLY A 379 21.98 15.59 51.18
CA GLY A 379 22.17 14.18 51.55
C GLY A 379 21.33 13.68 52.74
N LEU A 380 20.54 14.55 53.38
CA LEU A 380 19.83 14.25 54.63
C LEU A 380 18.31 14.14 54.46
N PHE A 381 17.71 15.01 53.66
CA PHE A 381 16.24 15.11 53.57
C PHE A 381 15.76 14.64 52.21
N LYS A 382 14.90 13.61 52.21
CA LYS A 382 14.21 13.17 50.99
C LYS A 382 13.18 14.22 50.59
N ALA A 383 13.21 14.63 49.33
CA ALA A 383 12.26 15.54 48.72
C ALA A 383 11.89 15.05 47.32
N LYS A 384 10.66 15.30 46.90
CA LYS A 384 10.20 15.07 45.54
C LYS A 384 10.37 16.37 44.75
N ALA A 385 11.19 16.32 43.70
CA ALA A 385 11.29 17.41 42.73
C ALA A 385 10.26 17.17 41.63
N GLU A 386 9.40 18.15 41.39
CA GLU A 386 8.62 18.19 40.16
C GLU A 386 9.47 18.83 39.06
N ARG A 387 9.57 18.16 37.93
CA ARG A 387 10.41 18.54 36.80
C ARG A 387 9.59 18.54 35.52
N GLU A 388 10.05 19.31 34.55
CA GLU A 388 9.42 19.44 33.24
C GLU A 388 10.49 19.20 32.16
N ALA A 389 10.31 18.17 31.35
CA ALA A 389 11.16 17.89 30.19
C ALA A 389 10.42 18.23 28.90
N GLU A 390 11.16 18.74 27.93
CA GLU A 390 10.70 18.92 26.55
C GLU A 390 11.40 17.84 25.72
N ILE A 391 10.63 16.94 25.10
CA ILE A 391 11.14 15.84 24.27
C ILE A 391 10.62 16.03 22.84
N ASP A 392 11.50 15.96 21.84
CA ASP A 392 11.12 16.07 20.43
C ASP A 392 10.30 14.83 19.99
N ALA A 393 9.15 15.04 19.37
CA ALA A 393 8.26 13.95 18.94
C ALA A 393 8.67 13.32 17.59
N ASP A 394 9.69 13.87 16.92
CA ASP A 394 10.26 13.28 15.72
C ASP A 394 11.28 12.17 16.09
N ASP A 395 12.28 12.49 16.90
CA ASP A 395 13.42 11.59 17.19
C ASP A 395 13.51 11.10 18.65
N GLY A 396 12.61 11.58 19.52
CA GLY A 396 12.59 11.24 20.95
C GLY A 396 13.72 11.88 21.75
N ASN A 397 14.43 12.88 21.24
CA ASN A 397 15.53 13.53 21.95
C ASN A 397 15.02 14.59 22.94
N LYS A 398 15.58 14.58 24.15
CA LYS A 398 15.30 15.59 25.18
C LYS A 398 15.96 16.91 24.80
N LEU A 399 15.14 17.91 24.52
CA LEU A 399 15.52 19.27 24.15
C LEU A 399 15.83 20.12 25.39
N ASN A 400 15.04 19.93 26.46
CA ASN A 400 15.12 20.75 27.66
C ASN A 400 14.71 19.94 28.89
N ASP A 401 15.19 20.38 30.06
CA ASP A 401 14.90 19.72 31.33
C ASP A 401 14.97 20.73 32.47
N LYS A 402 13.81 21.30 32.81
CA LYS A 402 13.64 22.32 33.84
C LYS A 402 13.32 21.67 35.18
N GLY A 403 13.88 22.24 36.24
CA GLY A 403 13.63 21.79 37.60
C GLY A 403 13.72 22.94 38.60
N PRO A 404 13.37 22.68 39.86
CA PRO A 404 13.38 23.70 40.89
C PRO A 404 14.82 24.15 41.18
N TRP A 405 14.98 25.42 41.50
CA TRP A 405 16.30 26.02 41.72
C TRP A 405 17.14 25.32 42.80
N TRP A 406 16.55 24.63 43.77
CA TRP A 406 17.31 23.94 44.83
C TRP A 406 17.95 22.63 44.34
N GLN A 407 17.65 22.19 43.11
CA GLN A 407 18.10 20.92 42.57
C GLN A 407 19.63 20.81 42.50
N TRP A 408 20.35 21.91 42.27
CA TRP A 408 21.81 21.93 42.30
C TRP A 408 22.40 21.62 43.69
N MET A 409 21.62 21.76 44.77
CA MET A 409 22.01 21.42 46.15
C MET A 409 21.61 19.99 46.55
N SER A 410 21.10 19.19 45.62
CA SER A 410 20.56 17.86 45.90
C SER A 410 21.29 16.77 45.14
N THR A 411 21.36 15.59 45.73
CA THR A 411 21.87 14.38 45.07
C THR A 411 20.71 13.47 44.68
N ARG A 412 20.84 12.78 43.55
CA ARG A 412 19.89 11.72 43.15
C ARG A 412 19.83 10.63 44.21
N ASP A 413 18.63 10.16 44.54
CA ASP A 413 18.46 9.02 45.44
C ASP A 413 18.41 7.72 44.64
N ALA A 414 19.57 7.19 44.26
CA ALA A 414 19.71 5.99 43.41
C ALA A 414 18.99 4.73 43.93
N ARG A 415 18.52 4.73 45.18
CA ARG A 415 17.66 3.65 45.72
C ARG A 415 16.21 3.80 45.29
N ALA A 416 15.68 5.03 45.27
CA ALA A 416 14.31 5.30 44.84
C ALA A 416 14.13 5.06 43.34
N ASP A 417 15.18 5.28 42.54
CA ASP A 417 15.16 5.05 41.10
C ASP A 417 15.03 3.55 40.76
N LYS A 418 15.64 2.66 41.56
CA LYS A 418 15.51 1.21 41.38
C LYS A 418 14.10 0.70 41.69
N ASP A 419 13.45 1.26 42.70
CA ASP A 419 12.09 0.88 43.06
C ASP A 419 11.08 1.31 41.97
N ALA A 420 11.34 2.41 41.25
CA ALA A 420 10.52 2.87 40.14
C ALA A 420 10.71 2.04 38.86
N GLU A 421 11.91 1.50 38.64
CA GLU A 421 12.23 0.64 37.49
C GLU A 421 11.47 -0.69 37.54
N THR A 422 11.30 -1.27 38.73
CA THR A 422 10.52 -2.51 38.92
C THR A 422 9.02 -2.33 38.68
N GLU A 423 8.44 -1.13 38.89
CA GLU A 423 7.01 -0.89 38.62
C GLU A 423 6.71 -0.78 37.12
N LEU A 424 7.66 -0.32 36.29
CA LEU A 424 7.50 -0.22 34.84
C LEU A 424 7.56 -1.59 34.15
N GLU A 425 8.41 -2.50 34.62
CA GLU A 425 8.53 -3.86 34.06
C GLU A 425 7.30 -4.72 34.38
N ILE A 426 6.71 -4.58 35.58
CA ILE A 426 5.52 -5.37 35.97
C ILE A 426 4.26 -4.94 35.19
N GLY A 427 4.19 -3.68 34.73
CA GLY A 427 3.09 -3.22 33.88
C GLY A 427 3.09 -3.87 32.50
N ALA A 428 4.26 -4.14 31.92
CA ALA A 428 4.39 -4.71 30.58
C ALA A 428 4.07 -6.21 30.51
N GLU A 429 4.33 -6.99 31.57
CA GLU A 429 4.09 -8.46 31.59
C GLU A 429 2.63 -8.86 31.88
N THR A 430 1.71 -7.93 32.17
CA THR A 430 0.33 -8.28 32.59
C THR A 430 -0.74 -8.14 31.51
N THR A 431 -0.33 -7.99 30.24
CA THR A 431 -1.20 -7.73 29.08
C THR A 431 -1.05 -8.73 27.92
N GLU A 432 -0.54 -9.93 28.19
CA GLU A 432 -0.65 -11.09 27.29
C GLU A 432 -1.89 -11.95 27.56
#